data_AF-A0A3N2BXH5-F1
#
_entry.id   AF-A0A3N2BXH5-F1
#
_cell.length_a   1.000
_cell.length_b   1.000
_cell.length_c   1.000
_cell.angle_alpha   90.00
_cell.angle_beta   90.00
_cell.angle_gamma   90.00
#
_symmetry.space_group_name_H-M   'P 1'
#
loop_
_entity.id
_entity.type
_entity.pdbx_description
1 polymer ?
#
loop_
_entity_poly.entity_id
_entity_poly.type
_entity_poly.pdbx_seq_one_letter_code
_entity_poly.pdbx_strand_id
1 'polypeptide(L)'
;MSARTLRASQHNIPQSRTEPSSSPAHAPAELPAPSSWESALPPSEHPDTVPPELQSALEKFRLAGMLGEGTRVRLFRPIRGPRRLRLPQRSPGDVGVRVLLSRDGRTGYARRLNQVSLADLVHSHPMRDFSRRRAQSNKPVAFFSRTVGDMIACESQHERRFALIADWHPSVAFIAAQPFTIDFPAGNDIDSHTPDFALITTSGTVVVVDVKWPSHAVDPDTVRRHELIERTLARAGMQHAVWTGAPMSLTQNLANFAAARVPEHKMRELEPKLLAAHRPGRTVSQVLEDAADTCQVPWLEGLVVVRRMLWDHRLTVDMAVPFTVDSELFRS
;
A
#
# COMPACT_ATOMS: atom_id res chain seq x y z
N MET A 1 -12.68 87.90 22.69
CA MET A 1 -13.64 88.21 21.61
C MET A 1 -14.58 87.02 21.44
N SER A 2 -15.87 87.29 21.58
CA SER A 2 -17.10 86.51 21.32
C SER A 2 -17.20 85.02 21.65
N ALA A 3 -17.98 84.76 22.70
CA ALA A 3 -18.85 83.60 22.85
C ALA A 3 -20.07 83.66 21.90
N ARG A 4 -20.61 82.50 21.49
CA ARG A 4 -22.04 82.32 21.18
C ARG A 4 -22.47 80.85 21.15
N THR A 5 -23.09 80.42 22.26
CA THR A 5 -24.46 79.88 22.41
C THR A 5 -25.00 78.77 21.47
N LEU A 6 -25.15 77.58 22.08
CA LEU A 6 -26.31 76.65 22.14
C LEU A 6 -27.42 76.68 21.06
N ARG A 7 -27.79 75.49 20.56
CA ARG A 7 -29.17 74.96 20.62
C ARG A 7 -29.25 73.45 20.41
N ALA A 8 -30.12 72.82 21.21
CA ALA A 8 -30.46 71.40 21.21
C ALA A 8 -31.61 71.06 20.24
N SER A 9 -31.70 69.81 19.77
CA SER A 9 -32.94 69.22 19.24
C SER A 9 -32.96 67.68 19.41
N GLN A 10 -33.74 67.27 20.41
CA GLN A 10 -34.64 66.10 20.53
C GLN A 10 -34.53 64.85 19.62
N HIS A 11 -34.44 63.71 20.31
CA HIS A 11 -35.25 62.47 20.20
C HIS A 11 -35.16 61.60 18.93
N ASN A 12 -34.61 60.38 19.08
CA ASN A 12 -35.37 59.13 18.88
C ASN A 12 -34.56 57.87 19.28
N ILE A 13 -35.10 57.08 20.21
CA ILE A 13 -34.93 55.61 20.35
C ILE A 13 -35.93 55.02 19.33
N PRO A 14 -35.66 53.99 18.49
CA PRO A 14 -35.42 52.61 18.97
C PRO A 14 -34.62 51.65 18.04
N GLN A 15 -34.46 50.43 18.54
CA GLN A 15 -34.59 49.12 17.85
C GLN A 15 -33.36 48.19 17.93
N SER A 16 -33.57 47.17 18.76
CA SER A 16 -33.03 45.82 18.73
C SER A 16 -32.46 45.38 17.38
N ARG A 17 -31.16 45.10 17.35
CA ARG A 17 -30.54 44.28 16.31
C ARG A 17 -30.98 42.84 16.50
N THR A 18 -31.81 42.39 15.58
CA THR A 18 -32.08 40.99 15.24
C THR A 18 -30.78 40.28 14.83
N GLU A 19 -30.58 39.08 15.37
CA GLU A 19 -29.51 38.16 14.98
C GLU A 19 -29.66 37.73 13.51
N PRO A 20 -28.57 37.59 12.74
CA PRO A 20 -28.65 37.05 11.40
C PRO A 20 -28.77 35.51 11.44
N SER A 21 -29.96 35.06 11.03
CA SER A 21 -30.28 33.77 10.41
C SER A 21 -29.08 32.98 9.87
N SER A 22 -28.80 31.84 10.51
CA SER A 22 -27.87 30.81 10.07
C SER A 22 -28.35 30.16 8.76
N SER A 23 -27.61 30.40 7.67
CA SER A 23 -27.71 29.56 6.46
C SER A 23 -27.11 28.18 6.74
N PRO A 24 -27.68 27.10 6.17
CA PRO A 24 -27.22 25.75 6.43
C PRO A 24 -25.81 25.57 5.84
N ALA A 25 -24.89 25.15 6.71
CA ALA A 25 -23.55 24.73 6.30
C ALA A 25 -23.68 23.65 5.22
N HIS A 26 -23.10 23.91 4.05
CA HIS A 26 -22.87 22.89 3.04
C HIS A 26 -22.18 21.70 3.71
N ALA A 27 -22.85 20.54 3.71
CA ALA A 27 -22.24 19.28 4.06
C ALA A 27 -20.94 19.11 3.26
N PRO A 28 -19.82 18.69 3.87
CA PRO A 28 -18.64 18.34 3.10
C PRO A 28 -19.04 17.26 2.11
N ALA A 29 -18.74 17.48 0.83
CA ALA A 29 -18.91 16.46 -0.21
C ALA A 29 -18.24 15.16 0.29
N GLU A 30 -19.01 14.08 0.35
CA GLU A 30 -18.49 12.76 0.68
C GLU A 30 -17.31 12.48 -0.24
N LEU A 31 -16.13 12.25 0.36
CA LEU A 31 -15.02 11.68 -0.38
C LEU A 31 -15.51 10.36 -0.96
N PRO A 32 -15.28 10.08 -2.26
CA PRO A 32 -15.66 8.80 -2.84
C PRO A 32 -15.10 7.69 -1.96
N ALA A 33 -15.92 6.66 -1.68
CA ALA A 33 -15.50 5.48 -0.94
C ALA A 33 -14.14 5.01 -1.51
N PRO A 34 -13.14 4.69 -0.67
CA PRO A 34 -11.82 4.31 -1.16
C PRO A 34 -12.02 3.22 -2.22
N SER A 35 -11.56 3.49 -3.44
CA SER A 35 -11.63 2.56 -4.55
C SER A 35 -11.04 1.24 -4.07
N SER A 36 -11.91 0.27 -3.80
CA SER A 36 -11.47 -1.00 -3.27
C SER A 36 -10.74 -1.70 -4.42
N TRP A 37 -9.41 -1.57 -4.43
CA TRP A 37 -8.53 -2.44 -5.21
C TRP A 37 -8.84 -3.92 -4.92
N GLU A 38 -9.48 -4.20 -3.78
CA GLU A 38 -10.11 -5.48 -3.42
C GLU A 38 -11.21 -5.91 -4.40
N SER A 39 -11.97 -4.99 -5.02
CA SER A 39 -12.89 -5.33 -6.13
C SER A 39 -12.15 -5.76 -7.39
N ALA A 40 -10.87 -5.38 -7.53
CA ALA A 40 -9.97 -5.88 -8.57
C ALA A 40 -9.25 -7.18 -8.14
N LEU A 41 -9.56 -7.72 -6.96
CA LEU A 41 -9.21 -9.08 -6.59
C LEU A 41 -10.41 -9.96 -6.95
N PRO A 42 -10.32 -10.89 -7.91
CA PRO A 42 -11.41 -11.81 -8.14
C PRO A 42 -11.68 -12.60 -6.85
N PRO A 43 -12.96 -12.93 -6.54
CA PRO A 43 -13.25 -13.90 -5.49
C PRO A 43 -12.48 -15.19 -5.80
N SER A 44 -11.80 -15.77 -4.83
CA SER A 44 -10.99 -16.96 -5.09
C SER A 44 -11.93 -18.13 -5.45
N GLU A 45 -12.08 -18.44 -6.73
CA GLU A 45 -12.89 -19.59 -7.16
C GLU A 45 -12.24 -20.91 -6.72
N HIS A 46 -10.94 -20.90 -6.43
CA HIS A 46 -10.16 -22.01 -5.86
C HIS A 46 -9.12 -21.48 -4.85
N PRO A 47 -9.47 -21.33 -3.55
CA PRO A 47 -8.55 -20.78 -2.54
C PRO A 47 -7.28 -21.62 -2.33
N ASP A 48 -7.29 -22.90 -2.72
CA ASP A 48 -6.31 -23.88 -2.24
C ASP A 48 -5.24 -24.30 -3.26
N THR A 49 -5.31 -23.83 -4.50
CA THR A 49 -4.30 -24.19 -5.52
C THR A 49 -3.71 -22.96 -6.19
N VAL A 50 -2.57 -22.52 -5.64
CA VAL A 50 -1.67 -21.57 -6.31
C VAL A 50 -1.26 -22.15 -7.67
N PRO A 51 -1.35 -21.39 -8.77
CA PRO A 51 -0.96 -21.87 -10.09
C PRO A 51 0.47 -22.45 -10.09
N PRO A 52 0.73 -23.62 -10.71
CA PRO A 52 2.04 -24.27 -10.67
C PRO A 52 3.19 -23.37 -11.17
N GLU A 53 2.91 -22.52 -12.17
CA GLU A 53 3.88 -21.54 -12.67
C GLU A 53 4.25 -20.48 -11.62
N LEU A 54 3.27 -20.00 -10.85
CA LEU A 54 3.48 -19.06 -9.76
C LEU A 54 4.24 -19.74 -8.62
N GLN A 55 3.83 -20.94 -8.22
CA GLN A 55 4.51 -21.72 -7.19
C GLN A 55 5.99 -21.93 -7.55
N SER A 56 6.28 -22.37 -8.77
CA SER A 56 7.65 -22.57 -9.25
C SER A 56 8.46 -21.28 -9.26
N ALA A 57 7.86 -20.16 -9.71
CA ALA A 57 8.53 -18.86 -9.70
C ALA A 57 8.85 -18.39 -8.27
N LEU A 58 7.90 -18.52 -7.34
CA LEU A 58 8.07 -18.14 -5.93
C LEU A 58 9.11 -19.01 -5.22
N GLU A 59 9.13 -20.32 -5.47
CA GLU A 59 10.12 -21.21 -4.90
C GLU A 59 11.54 -20.84 -5.37
N LYS A 60 11.72 -20.68 -6.69
CA LYS A 60 12.99 -20.22 -7.26
C LYS A 60 13.40 -18.86 -6.71
N PHE A 61 12.44 -17.95 -6.55
CA PHE A 61 12.68 -16.64 -5.97
C PHE A 61 13.19 -16.74 -4.52
N ARG A 62 12.54 -17.54 -3.67
CA ARG A 62 12.96 -17.75 -2.28
C ARG A 62 14.34 -18.39 -2.20
N LEU A 63 14.61 -19.42 -3.00
CA LEU A 63 15.91 -20.08 -3.07
C LEU A 63 17.02 -19.10 -3.50
N ALA A 64 16.76 -18.24 -4.49
CA ALA A 64 17.71 -17.23 -4.92
C ALA A 64 17.91 -16.12 -3.86
N GLY A 65 16.84 -15.70 -3.19
CA GLY A 65 16.89 -14.70 -2.11
C GLY A 65 17.66 -15.18 -0.87
N MET A 66 17.63 -16.49 -0.57
CA MET A 66 18.48 -17.09 0.46
C MET A 66 19.99 -17.03 0.13
N LEU A 67 20.34 -16.80 -1.13
CA LEU A 67 21.73 -16.83 -1.63
C LEU A 67 22.30 -15.43 -1.95
N GLY A 68 21.53 -14.34 -1.80
CA GLY A 68 21.99 -12.99 -2.14
C GLY A 68 21.45 -11.89 -1.22
N GLU A 69 22.33 -11.00 -0.77
CA GLU A 69 22.01 -9.82 0.05
C GLU A 69 20.94 -8.92 -0.60
N GLY A 70 19.76 -8.73 0.01
CA GLY A 70 18.76 -7.68 -0.24
C GLY A 70 18.83 -6.90 -1.57
N THR A 71 18.85 -7.60 -2.71
CA THR A 71 19.31 -7.02 -3.99
C THR A 71 18.22 -6.23 -4.73
N ARG A 72 16.94 -6.43 -4.41
CA ARG A 72 15.83 -5.79 -5.13
C ARG A 72 15.66 -4.32 -4.76
N VAL A 73 15.79 -4.00 -3.48
CA VAL A 73 15.79 -2.62 -3.02
C VAL A 73 17.22 -2.12 -3.02
N ARG A 74 17.59 -1.45 -4.12
CA ARG A 74 18.88 -0.76 -4.25
C ARG A 74 18.87 0.50 -3.38
N LEU A 75 18.95 0.31 -2.06
CA LEU A 75 19.23 1.36 -1.08
C LEU A 75 20.69 1.73 -1.29
N PHE A 76 20.94 2.89 -1.89
CA PHE A 76 22.29 3.40 -2.20
C PHE A 76 22.98 2.75 -3.41
N ARG A 77 22.89 3.41 -4.57
CA ARG A 77 23.91 3.23 -5.61
C ARG A 77 25.20 3.99 -5.23
N PRO A 78 26.39 3.44 -5.51
CA PRO A 78 27.63 4.18 -5.38
C PRO A 78 27.59 5.43 -6.28
N ILE A 79 28.17 6.54 -5.79
CA ILE A 79 28.13 7.87 -6.43
C ILE A 79 28.55 7.82 -7.92
N ARG A 80 29.43 6.86 -8.28
CA ARG A 80 30.07 6.69 -9.59
C ARG A 80 29.45 5.60 -10.48
N GLY A 81 28.38 4.91 -10.06
CA GLY A 81 27.71 3.88 -10.86
C GLY A 81 26.67 4.46 -11.84
N PRO A 82 26.31 3.74 -12.93
CA PRO A 82 25.20 4.14 -13.78
C PRO A 82 23.93 4.25 -12.93
N ARG A 83 23.19 5.36 -13.06
CA ARG A 83 21.97 5.66 -12.27
C ARG A 83 20.66 5.30 -12.98
N ARG A 84 20.74 4.88 -14.24
CA ARG A 84 19.57 4.55 -15.07
C ARG A 84 19.71 3.12 -15.59
N LEU A 85 18.58 2.43 -15.71
CA LEU A 85 18.52 1.16 -16.44
C LEU A 85 18.90 1.39 -17.89
N ARG A 86 19.66 0.46 -18.47
CA ARG A 86 19.85 0.41 -19.93
C ARG A 86 18.66 -0.33 -20.52
N LEU A 87 17.74 0.41 -21.13
CA LEU A 87 16.53 -0.15 -21.74
C LEU A 87 16.70 -0.30 -23.26
N PRO A 88 16.12 -1.34 -23.88
CA PRO A 88 16.16 -1.51 -25.32
C PRO A 88 15.39 -0.40 -26.03
N GLN A 89 15.98 0.18 -27.06
CA GLN A 89 15.33 1.19 -27.89
C GLN A 89 14.21 0.56 -28.73
N ARG A 90 13.25 1.39 -29.16
CA ARG A 90 12.20 0.95 -30.09
C ARG A 90 12.80 0.83 -31.48
N SER A 91 12.57 -0.30 -32.13
CA SER A 91 12.98 -0.48 -33.53
C SER A 91 12.03 0.32 -34.43
N PRO A 92 12.53 0.93 -35.52
CA PRO A 92 11.67 1.55 -36.53
C PRO A 92 10.61 0.55 -37.02
N GLY A 93 9.33 0.97 -37.02
CA GLY A 93 8.20 0.12 -37.42
C GLY A 93 7.55 -0.70 -36.31
N ASP A 94 8.05 -0.66 -35.07
CA ASP A 94 7.35 -1.26 -33.93
C ASP A 94 6.12 -0.40 -33.57
N VAL A 95 4.94 -0.92 -33.93
CA VAL A 95 3.64 -0.28 -33.71
C VAL A 95 2.90 -0.80 -32.47
N GLY A 96 3.50 -1.77 -31.75
CA GLY A 96 2.86 -2.41 -30.60
C GLY A 96 3.18 -1.72 -29.27
N VAL A 97 2.31 -1.91 -28.28
CA VAL A 97 2.67 -1.67 -26.88
C VAL A 97 3.65 -2.75 -26.44
N ARG A 98 4.75 -2.33 -25.81
CA ARG A 98 5.75 -3.25 -25.24
C ARG A 98 5.93 -2.97 -23.76
N VAL A 99 6.39 -3.98 -23.05
CA VAL A 99 6.69 -3.91 -21.62
C VAL A 99 8.18 -4.07 -21.44
N LEU A 100 8.79 -3.12 -20.75
CA LEU A 100 10.21 -3.09 -20.41
C LEU A 100 10.37 -3.56 -18.97
N LEU A 101 11.17 -4.60 -18.76
CA LEU A 101 11.42 -5.22 -17.46
C LEU A 101 12.92 -5.29 -17.18
N SER A 102 13.32 -5.54 -15.94
CA SER A 102 14.72 -5.82 -15.58
C SER A 102 14.79 -6.99 -14.59
N ARG A 103 15.76 -7.90 -14.74
CA ARG A 103 16.00 -9.02 -13.81
C ARG A 103 17.13 -8.78 -12.82
N ASP A 104 17.92 -7.73 -13.05
CA ASP A 104 19.14 -7.43 -12.29
C ASP A 104 19.17 -5.98 -11.79
N GLY A 105 18.14 -5.21 -12.15
CA GLY A 105 18.10 -3.79 -11.87
C GLY A 105 19.21 -3.00 -12.58
N ARG A 106 19.73 -3.46 -13.71
CA ARG A 106 20.78 -2.76 -14.47
C ARG A 106 20.46 -2.75 -15.95
N THR A 107 20.03 -3.88 -16.47
CA THR A 107 19.76 -4.09 -17.89
C THR A 107 18.28 -4.43 -18.06
N GLY A 108 17.65 -3.74 -19.00
CA GLY A 108 16.27 -3.97 -19.38
C GLY A 108 16.14 -4.93 -20.55
N TYR A 109 15.00 -5.59 -20.64
CA TYR A 109 14.58 -6.37 -21.78
C TYR A 109 13.11 -6.06 -22.09
N ALA A 110 12.70 -6.29 -23.34
CA ALA A 110 11.34 -6.01 -23.79
C ALA A 110 10.55 -7.30 -23.95
N ARG A 111 9.25 -7.23 -23.67
CA ARG A 111 8.24 -8.22 -24.05
C ARG A 111 7.07 -7.54 -24.72
N ARG A 112 6.30 -8.28 -25.51
CA ARG A 112 4.92 -7.85 -25.83
C ARG A 112 4.09 -7.94 -24.56
N LEU A 113 3.09 -7.07 -24.44
CA LEU A 113 2.26 -7.00 -23.24
C LEU A 113 1.60 -8.35 -22.90
N ASN A 114 1.08 -9.07 -23.90
CA ASN A 114 0.49 -10.40 -23.76
C ASN A 114 1.49 -11.55 -23.56
N GLN A 115 2.79 -11.25 -23.47
CA GLN A 115 3.86 -12.22 -23.24
C GLN A 115 4.52 -12.05 -21.87
N VAL A 116 4.05 -11.10 -21.06
CA VAL A 116 4.54 -10.93 -19.69
C VAL A 116 4.01 -12.08 -18.84
N SER A 117 4.92 -12.90 -18.30
CA SER A 117 4.59 -14.03 -17.44
C SER A 117 4.62 -13.67 -15.96
N LEU A 118 4.01 -14.50 -15.11
CA LEU A 118 4.12 -14.36 -13.65
C LEU A 118 5.59 -14.40 -13.20
N ALA A 119 6.41 -15.25 -13.81
CA ALA A 119 7.84 -15.33 -13.52
C ALA A 119 8.58 -14.02 -13.84
N ASP A 120 8.19 -13.31 -14.90
CA ASP A 120 8.79 -12.00 -15.22
C ASP A 120 8.49 -10.96 -14.13
N LEU A 121 7.29 -10.99 -13.55
CA LEU A 121 6.89 -10.11 -12.45
C LEU A 121 7.57 -10.51 -11.13
N VAL A 122 7.60 -11.81 -10.80
CA VAL A 122 8.26 -12.34 -9.60
C VAL A 122 9.75 -11.97 -9.58
N HIS A 123 10.44 -12.14 -10.70
CA HIS A 123 11.88 -11.84 -10.81
C HIS A 123 12.19 -10.41 -11.27
N SER A 124 11.18 -9.54 -11.36
CA SER A 124 11.42 -8.15 -11.75
C SER A 124 12.25 -7.40 -10.71
N HIS A 125 13.04 -6.44 -11.15
CA HIS A 125 13.65 -5.44 -10.27
C HIS A 125 12.99 -4.08 -10.55
N PRO A 126 12.93 -3.19 -9.54
CA PRO A 126 12.34 -1.88 -9.72
C PRO A 126 12.93 -1.12 -10.90
N MET A 127 12.06 -0.47 -11.68
CA MET A 127 12.49 0.30 -12.86
C MET A 127 13.24 1.59 -12.50
N ARG A 128 13.14 2.05 -11.25
CA ARG A 128 13.83 3.25 -10.75
C ARG A 128 14.68 2.96 -9.51
N ASP A 129 15.70 3.78 -9.32
CA ASP A 129 16.52 3.76 -8.10
C ASP A 129 15.87 4.62 -7.01
N PHE A 130 15.99 4.18 -5.76
CA PHE A 130 15.49 4.91 -4.60
C PHE A 130 16.66 5.67 -3.95
N SER A 131 16.56 7.00 -3.92
CA SER A 131 17.56 7.85 -3.25
C SER A 131 16.88 8.85 -2.32
N ARG A 132 17.39 8.96 -1.08
CA ARG A 132 16.97 10.03 -0.16
C ARG A 132 17.77 11.29 -0.44
N ARG A 133 17.08 12.40 -0.67
CA ARG A 133 17.67 13.76 -0.78
C ARG A 133 17.12 14.65 0.32
N ARG A 134 17.88 15.68 0.73
CA ARG A 134 17.43 16.59 1.80
C ARG A 134 16.18 17.37 1.38
N ALA A 135 16.19 17.93 0.17
CA ALA A 135 15.16 18.86 -0.33
C ALA A 135 13.91 18.21 -0.98
N GLN A 136 13.87 16.89 -1.15
CA GLN A 136 12.69 16.24 -1.75
C GLN A 136 11.51 16.19 -0.76
N SER A 137 10.30 16.40 -1.28
CA SER A 137 9.03 16.33 -0.53
C SER A 137 8.74 14.92 -0.04
N ASN A 138 8.85 13.92 -0.91
CA ASN A 138 8.62 12.52 -0.58
C ASN A 138 9.90 11.86 -0.06
N LYS A 139 9.80 11.08 1.02
CA LYS A 139 10.94 10.33 1.59
C LYS A 139 10.78 8.84 1.25
N PRO A 140 11.60 8.31 0.32
CA PRO A 140 11.58 6.90 0.00
C PRO A 140 11.89 6.05 1.22
N VAL A 141 11.23 4.91 1.32
CA VAL A 141 11.36 3.97 2.42
C VAL A 141 11.39 2.58 1.83
N ALA A 142 12.11 1.67 2.49
CA ALA A 142 11.99 0.27 2.21
C ALA A 142 11.62 -0.46 3.50
N PHE A 143 10.73 -1.43 3.41
CA PHE A 143 10.34 -2.26 4.53
C PHE A 143 10.37 -3.73 4.11
N PHE A 144 10.60 -4.62 5.08
CA PHE A 144 10.56 -6.05 4.85
C PHE A 144 9.10 -6.51 4.74
N SER A 145 8.72 -7.04 3.59
CA SER A 145 7.42 -7.65 3.34
C SER A 145 7.44 -9.11 3.74
N ARG A 146 6.40 -9.56 4.46
CA ARG A 146 6.29 -10.97 4.83
C ARG A 146 5.79 -11.86 3.70
N THR A 147 4.91 -11.35 2.86
CA THR A 147 4.41 -12.05 1.66
C THR A 147 5.55 -12.32 0.68
N VAL A 148 6.44 -11.34 0.47
CA VAL A 148 7.57 -11.47 -0.46
C VAL A 148 8.78 -12.15 0.19
N GLY A 149 8.98 -11.94 1.50
CA GLY A 149 10.20 -12.38 2.19
C GLY A 149 11.44 -11.56 1.84
N ASP A 150 11.26 -10.33 1.35
CA ASP A 150 12.32 -9.40 0.97
C ASP A 150 11.86 -7.95 1.20
N MET A 151 12.76 -6.99 1.01
CA MET A 151 12.47 -5.58 1.06
C MET A 151 11.60 -5.15 -0.13
N ILE A 152 10.60 -4.31 0.15
CA ILE A 152 9.82 -3.58 -0.85
C ILE A 152 10.15 -2.11 -0.74
N ALA A 153 10.48 -1.49 -1.87
CA ALA A 153 10.77 -0.07 -1.97
C ALA A 153 9.52 0.74 -2.28
N CYS A 154 9.38 1.89 -1.63
CA CYS A 154 8.33 2.87 -1.89
C CYS A 154 8.96 4.26 -1.99
N GLU A 155 8.55 5.08 -2.95
CA GLU A 155 9.03 6.47 -3.11
C GLU A 155 8.34 7.42 -2.13
N SER A 156 7.14 7.07 -1.67
CA SER A 156 6.34 7.87 -0.75
C SER A 156 5.78 7.09 0.44
N GLN A 157 5.35 7.82 1.48
CA GLN A 157 4.63 7.22 2.60
C GLN A 157 3.25 6.69 2.21
N HIS A 158 2.63 7.25 1.16
CA HIS A 158 1.32 6.80 0.66
C HIS A 158 1.46 5.43 -0.02
N GLU A 159 2.49 5.24 -0.84
CA GLU A 159 2.84 3.93 -1.40
C GLU A 159 3.16 2.91 -0.30
N ARG A 160 3.89 3.30 0.76
CA ARG A 160 4.15 2.39 1.89
C ARG A 160 2.86 1.94 2.58
N ARG A 161 1.86 2.81 2.71
CA ARG A 161 0.56 2.45 3.30
C ARG A 161 -0.15 1.39 2.45
N PHE A 162 -0.21 1.60 1.15
CA PHE A 162 -0.76 0.59 0.23
C PHE A 162 0.00 -0.72 0.31
N ALA A 163 1.34 -0.68 0.26
CA ALA A 163 2.16 -1.88 0.31
C ALA A 163 1.97 -2.69 1.61
N LEU A 164 1.74 -2.02 2.75
CA LEU A 164 1.40 -2.69 4.01
C LEU A 164 0.03 -3.38 3.97
N ILE A 165 -0.97 -2.74 3.35
CA ILE A 165 -2.30 -3.33 3.15
C ILE A 165 -2.18 -4.57 2.25
N ALA A 166 -1.46 -4.45 1.13
CA ALA A 166 -1.23 -5.58 0.22
C ALA A 166 -0.44 -6.73 0.88
N ASP A 167 0.55 -6.42 1.72
CA ASP A 167 1.36 -7.42 2.44
C ASP A 167 0.58 -8.12 3.57
N TRP A 168 -0.50 -7.49 4.07
CA TRP A 168 -1.39 -8.09 5.05
C TRP A 168 -2.53 -8.87 4.39
N HIS A 169 -2.91 -8.57 3.16
CA HIS A 169 -4.10 -9.16 2.53
C HIS A 169 -3.89 -10.65 2.16
N PRO A 170 -4.75 -11.58 2.62
CA PRO A 170 -4.52 -13.03 2.49
C PRO A 170 -4.51 -13.54 1.03
N SER A 171 -5.25 -12.89 0.14
CA SER A 171 -5.26 -13.26 -1.29
C SER A 171 -4.04 -12.78 -2.07
N VAL A 172 -3.12 -12.03 -1.47
CA VAL A 172 -1.91 -11.53 -2.17
C VAL A 172 -0.77 -12.52 -1.95
N ALA A 173 -0.29 -13.13 -3.05
CA ALA A 173 0.82 -14.09 -3.03
C ALA A 173 2.17 -13.43 -3.29
N PHE A 174 2.20 -12.29 -3.97
CA PHE A 174 3.44 -11.56 -4.26
C PHE A 174 3.19 -10.09 -4.53
N ILE A 175 4.19 -9.26 -4.23
CA ILE A 175 4.18 -7.81 -4.44
C ILE A 175 5.47 -7.42 -5.15
N ALA A 176 5.35 -6.76 -6.29
CA ALA A 176 6.49 -6.20 -7.02
C ALA A 176 6.35 -4.67 -7.08
N ALA A 177 7.34 -3.94 -6.57
CA ALA A 177 7.39 -2.48 -6.66
C ALA A 177 8.02 -2.04 -7.98
N GLN A 178 7.34 -1.16 -8.71
CA GLN A 178 7.77 -0.64 -10.01
C GLN A 178 8.28 -1.72 -10.97
N PRO A 179 7.48 -2.77 -11.22
CA PRO A 179 7.94 -4.03 -11.82
C PRO A 179 8.37 -3.90 -13.27
N PHE A 180 7.77 -2.96 -14.01
CA PHE A 180 8.01 -2.78 -15.43
C PHE A 180 7.62 -1.37 -15.88
N THR A 181 7.98 -1.01 -17.11
CA THR A 181 7.52 0.20 -17.80
C THR A 181 6.74 -0.22 -19.05
N ILE A 182 5.48 0.20 -19.15
CA ILE A 182 4.70 0.16 -20.39
C ILE A 182 5.27 1.23 -21.32
N ASP A 183 5.68 0.84 -22.52
CA ASP A 183 6.22 1.72 -23.55
C ASP A 183 5.25 1.71 -24.73
N PHE A 184 4.65 2.87 -24.97
CA PHE A 184 3.63 3.08 -25.99
C PHE A 184 4.27 3.50 -27.31
N PRO A 185 3.69 3.11 -28.45
CA PRO A 185 4.13 3.62 -29.75
C PRO A 185 3.86 5.13 -29.85
N ALA A 186 4.61 5.81 -30.73
CA ALA A 186 4.44 7.25 -30.95
C ALA A 186 2.99 7.61 -31.31
N GLY A 187 2.54 8.78 -30.86
CA GLY A 187 1.18 9.29 -31.12
C GLY A 187 0.11 8.84 -30.12
N ASN A 188 0.48 8.11 -29.06
CA ASN A 188 -0.39 7.91 -27.90
C ASN A 188 -0.37 9.13 -26.97
N ASP A 189 -1.40 9.27 -26.13
CA ASP A 189 -1.51 10.35 -25.14
C ASP A 189 -0.37 10.34 -24.10
N ILE A 190 0.30 9.19 -23.91
CA ILE A 190 1.48 9.03 -23.07
C ILE A 190 2.54 8.17 -23.77
N ASP A 191 3.81 8.53 -23.61
CA ASP A 191 4.94 7.78 -24.19
C ASP A 191 5.26 6.53 -23.37
N SER A 192 5.14 6.61 -22.04
CA SER A 192 5.42 5.49 -21.15
C SER A 192 4.72 5.63 -19.81
N HIS A 193 4.53 4.49 -19.13
CA HIS A 193 3.98 4.41 -17.78
C HIS A 193 4.74 3.38 -16.95
N THR A 194 5.12 3.72 -15.72
CA THR A 194 5.68 2.76 -14.76
C THR A 194 4.76 2.71 -13.55
N PRO A 195 3.97 1.64 -13.38
CA PRO A 195 3.08 1.52 -12.22
C PRO A 195 3.86 1.45 -10.92
N ASP A 196 3.23 1.83 -9.81
CA ASP A 196 3.86 1.79 -8.49
C ASP A 196 4.01 0.34 -8.00
N PHE A 197 3.01 -0.51 -8.23
CA PHE A 197 3.05 -1.93 -7.86
C PHE A 197 2.40 -2.84 -8.91
N ALA A 198 2.82 -4.11 -8.92
CA ALA A 198 1.98 -5.21 -9.39
C ALA A 198 1.83 -6.24 -8.27
N LEU A 199 0.58 -6.61 -7.98
CA LEU A 199 0.22 -7.69 -7.08
C LEU A 199 -0.02 -8.94 -7.90
N ILE A 200 0.40 -10.08 -7.39
CA ILE A 200 -0.03 -11.39 -7.89
C ILE A 200 -0.86 -12.02 -6.79
N THR A 201 -2.11 -12.39 -7.10
CA THR A 201 -2.99 -13.05 -6.14
C THR A 201 -2.63 -14.52 -5.98
N THR A 202 -3.19 -15.17 -4.97
CA THR A 202 -3.11 -16.63 -4.79
C THR A 202 -3.71 -17.40 -5.98
N SER A 203 -4.70 -16.82 -6.68
CA SER A 203 -5.25 -17.37 -7.93
C SER A 203 -4.38 -17.10 -9.17
N GLY A 204 -3.27 -16.38 -9.04
CA GLY A 204 -2.40 -15.98 -10.17
C GLY A 204 -2.87 -14.74 -10.94
N THR A 205 -3.95 -14.08 -10.52
CA THR A 205 -4.40 -12.84 -11.14
C THR A 205 -3.40 -11.72 -10.87
N VAL A 206 -3.10 -10.93 -11.89
CA VAL A 206 -2.22 -9.77 -11.76
C VAL A 206 -3.05 -8.50 -11.63
N VAL A 207 -2.81 -7.76 -10.56
CA VAL A 207 -3.41 -6.42 -10.35
C VAL A 207 -2.30 -5.39 -10.33
N VAL A 208 -2.29 -4.52 -11.34
CA VAL A 208 -1.36 -3.40 -11.44
C VAL A 208 -1.96 -2.21 -10.70
N VAL A 209 -1.19 -1.62 -9.78
CA VAL A 209 -1.68 -0.55 -8.91
C VAL A 209 -0.86 0.72 -9.06
N ASP A 210 -1.58 1.82 -9.25
CA ASP A 210 -1.06 3.18 -9.15
C ASP A 210 -1.58 3.83 -7.86
N VAL A 211 -0.67 4.41 -7.08
CA VAL A 211 -0.99 5.06 -5.81
C VAL A 211 -1.10 6.56 -6.03
N LYS A 212 -2.26 7.13 -5.75
CA LYS A 212 -2.53 8.56 -5.92
C LYS A 212 -3.09 9.17 -4.64
N TRP A 213 -2.82 10.44 -4.41
CA TRP A 213 -3.60 11.20 -3.43
C TRP A 213 -5.01 11.42 -3.98
N PRO A 214 -6.07 11.45 -3.15
CA PRO A 214 -7.45 11.61 -3.62
C PRO A 214 -7.63 12.84 -4.52
N SER A 215 -7.00 13.96 -4.16
CA SER A 215 -7.04 15.20 -4.96
C SER A 215 -6.41 15.08 -6.34
N HIS A 216 -5.41 14.21 -6.51
CA HIS A 216 -4.75 13.97 -7.79
C HIS A 216 -5.47 12.89 -8.61
N ALA A 217 -6.15 11.96 -7.96
CA ALA A 217 -6.85 10.87 -8.63
C ALA A 217 -8.06 11.37 -9.47
N VAL A 218 -8.64 12.50 -9.09
CA VAL A 218 -9.79 13.12 -9.77
C VAL A 218 -9.40 14.13 -10.86
N ASP A 219 -8.09 14.39 -11.03
CA ASP A 219 -7.60 15.26 -12.09
C ASP A 219 -7.93 14.66 -13.47
N PRO A 220 -8.58 15.40 -14.39
CA PRO A 220 -9.06 14.84 -15.67
C PRO A 220 -7.96 14.19 -16.52
N ASP A 221 -6.77 14.80 -16.56
CA ASP A 221 -5.64 14.25 -17.29
C ASP A 221 -5.15 12.95 -16.66
N THR A 222 -5.12 12.89 -15.32
CA THR A 222 -4.77 11.68 -14.58
C THR A 222 -5.78 10.56 -14.80
N VAL A 223 -7.08 10.86 -14.80
CA VAL A 223 -8.15 9.89 -15.12
C VAL A 223 -7.96 9.34 -16.54
N ARG A 224 -7.82 10.20 -17.55
CA ARG A 224 -7.63 9.79 -18.95
C ARG A 224 -6.41 8.88 -19.14
N ARG A 225 -5.30 9.20 -18.46
CA ARG A 225 -4.09 8.36 -18.47
C ARG A 225 -4.37 6.97 -17.89
N HIS A 226 -5.05 6.90 -16.75
CA HIS A 226 -5.37 5.63 -16.11
C HIS A 226 -6.35 4.78 -16.91
N GLU A 227 -7.34 5.38 -17.57
CA GLU A 227 -8.23 4.64 -18.49
C GLU A 227 -7.47 4.02 -19.67
N LEU A 228 -6.47 4.73 -20.24
CA LEU A 228 -5.61 4.17 -21.28
C LEU A 228 -4.77 3.00 -20.75
N ILE A 229 -4.24 3.13 -19.54
CA ILE A 229 -3.46 2.08 -18.87
C ILE A 229 -4.32 0.85 -18.61
N GLU A 230 -5.52 1.03 -18.06
CA GLU A 230 -6.48 -0.03 -17.77
C GLU A 230 -6.86 -0.80 -19.04
N ARG A 231 -7.31 -0.11 -20.10
CA ARG A 231 -7.64 -0.76 -21.39
C ARG A 231 -6.45 -1.50 -21.99
N THR A 232 -5.25 -0.98 -21.80
CA THR A 232 -4.01 -1.61 -22.28
C THR A 232 -3.75 -2.90 -21.53
N LEU A 233 -3.73 -2.86 -20.19
CA LEU A 233 -3.47 -4.00 -19.32
C LEU A 233 -4.52 -5.11 -19.45
N ALA A 234 -5.79 -4.75 -19.61
CA ALA A 234 -6.88 -5.70 -19.81
C ALA A 234 -6.65 -6.63 -21.02
N ARG A 235 -5.99 -6.13 -22.08
CA ARG A 235 -5.64 -6.94 -23.28
C ARG A 235 -4.62 -8.05 -23.00
N ALA A 236 -3.95 -8.01 -21.86
CA ALA A 236 -3.08 -9.07 -21.37
C ALA A 236 -3.63 -9.78 -20.13
N GLY A 237 -4.92 -9.61 -19.83
CA GLY A 237 -5.56 -10.26 -18.68
C GLY A 237 -5.09 -9.71 -17.33
N MET A 238 -4.46 -8.53 -17.31
CA MET A 238 -4.06 -7.85 -16.08
C MET A 238 -5.12 -6.81 -15.70
N GLN A 239 -5.44 -6.76 -14.42
CA GLN A 239 -6.35 -5.75 -13.88
C GLN A 239 -5.57 -4.49 -13.51
N HIS A 240 -6.25 -3.36 -13.49
CA HIS A 240 -5.69 -2.08 -13.07
C HIS A 240 -6.52 -1.49 -11.94
N ALA A 241 -5.84 -0.92 -10.94
CA ALA A 241 -6.50 -0.20 -9.87
C ALA A 241 -5.73 1.09 -9.55
N VAL A 242 -6.47 2.16 -9.30
CA VAL A 242 -5.93 3.39 -8.70
C VAL A 242 -6.30 3.37 -7.23
N TRP A 243 -5.30 3.29 -6.35
CA TRP A 243 -5.52 3.32 -4.91
C TRP A 243 -5.33 4.74 -4.39
N THR A 244 -6.37 5.27 -3.72
CA THR A 244 -6.40 6.67 -3.27
C THR A 244 -6.15 6.83 -1.77
N GLY A 245 -6.28 5.77 -0.99
CA GLY A 245 -6.08 5.81 0.45
C GLY A 245 -6.88 4.76 1.20
N ALA A 246 -6.72 4.76 2.51
CA ALA A 246 -7.50 3.97 3.46
C ALA A 246 -7.62 4.74 4.78
N PRO A 247 -8.55 4.37 5.68
CA PRO A 247 -8.65 4.98 7.00
C PRO A 247 -7.31 4.98 7.75
N MET A 248 -7.05 6.05 8.48
CA MET A 248 -5.77 6.21 9.18
C MET A 248 -5.56 5.11 10.24
N SER A 249 -6.61 4.75 10.97
CA SER A 249 -6.63 3.67 11.96
C SER A 249 -6.13 2.35 11.37
N LEU A 250 -6.69 1.90 10.25
CA LEU A 250 -6.24 0.71 9.53
C LEU A 250 -4.73 0.78 9.22
N THR A 251 -4.27 1.87 8.59
CA THR A 251 -2.85 1.96 8.20
C THR A 251 -1.88 2.06 9.38
N GLN A 252 -2.30 2.67 10.50
CA GLN A 252 -1.52 2.74 11.73
C GLN A 252 -1.48 1.39 12.45
N ASN A 253 -2.60 0.70 12.53
CA ASN A 253 -2.71 -0.64 13.09
C ASN A 253 -1.83 -1.61 12.31
N LEU A 254 -1.89 -1.60 10.97
CA LEU A 254 -1.01 -2.45 10.15
C LEU A 254 0.47 -2.09 10.28
N ALA A 255 0.81 -0.80 10.41
CA ALA A 255 2.21 -0.41 10.67
C ALA A 255 2.70 -0.93 12.04
N ASN A 256 1.83 -0.91 13.06
CA ASN A 256 2.08 -1.52 14.37
C ASN A 256 2.21 -3.04 14.24
N PHE A 257 1.27 -3.66 13.52
CA PHE A 257 1.25 -4.98 12.91
C PHE A 257 2.63 -5.50 12.50
N ALA A 258 3.09 -4.92 11.39
CA ALA A 258 4.30 -5.25 10.67
C ALA A 258 5.57 -5.09 11.51
N ALA A 259 5.57 -4.19 12.50
CA ALA A 259 6.72 -3.95 13.36
C ALA A 259 6.95 -5.10 14.38
N ALA A 260 5.98 -6.00 14.57
CA ALA A 260 6.15 -7.17 15.44
C ALA A 260 6.99 -8.26 14.75
N ARG A 261 8.31 -8.19 14.94
CA ARG A 261 9.27 -9.17 14.40
C ARG A 261 9.60 -10.24 15.45
N VAL A 262 8.66 -11.15 15.68
CA VAL A 262 8.83 -12.27 16.62
C VAL A 262 9.54 -13.42 15.92
N PRO A 263 10.60 -14.02 16.49
CA PRO A 263 11.22 -15.23 15.95
C PRO A 263 10.29 -16.45 15.96
N GLU A 264 10.49 -17.39 15.03
CA GLU A 264 9.59 -18.54 14.89
C GLU A 264 9.55 -19.47 16.11
N HIS A 265 10.65 -19.61 16.83
CA HIS A 265 10.67 -20.40 18.07
C HIS A 265 9.80 -19.76 19.17
N LYS A 266 9.78 -18.43 19.26
CA LYS A 266 8.93 -17.69 20.21
C LYS A 266 7.45 -17.79 19.85
N MET A 267 7.12 -17.75 18.56
CA MET A 267 5.73 -18.01 18.13
C MET A 267 5.25 -19.40 18.53
N ARG A 268 6.05 -20.44 18.21
CA ARG A 268 5.71 -21.82 18.57
C ARG A 268 5.53 -22.02 20.08
N GLU A 269 6.28 -21.27 20.89
CA GLU A 269 6.18 -21.32 22.35
C GLU A 269 4.96 -20.57 22.90
N LEU A 270 4.72 -19.34 22.42
CA LEU A 270 3.81 -18.39 23.08
C LEU A 270 2.42 -18.33 22.44
N GLU A 271 2.29 -18.60 21.14
CA GLU A 271 0.99 -18.59 20.46
C GLU A 271 -0.02 -19.55 21.12
N PRO A 272 0.31 -20.83 21.40
CA PRO A 272 -0.65 -21.75 22.02
C PRO A 272 -1.11 -21.29 23.41
N LYS A 273 -0.21 -20.66 24.19
CA LYS A 273 -0.49 -20.14 25.53
C LYS A 273 -1.47 -18.96 25.47
N LEU A 274 -1.22 -18.00 24.57
CA LEU A 274 -2.09 -16.85 24.36
C LEU A 274 -3.47 -17.26 23.82
N LEU A 275 -3.51 -18.23 22.89
CA LEU A 275 -4.76 -18.81 22.43
C LEU A 275 -5.50 -19.49 23.59
N ALA A 276 -4.83 -20.29 24.42
CA ALA A 276 -5.45 -20.97 25.56
C ALA A 276 -6.07 -20.00 26.59
N ALA A 277 -5.40 -18.86 26.83
CA ALA A 277 -5.86 -17.78 27.72
C ALA A 277 -7.04 -16.99 27.13
N HIS A 278 -7.14 -16.88 25.80
CA HIS A 278 -8.18 -16.08 25.17
C HIS A 278 -9.61 -16.66 25.36
N ARG A 279 -10.56 -15.75 25.61
CA ARG A 279 -12.01 -15.97 25.70
C ARG A 279 -12.76 -14.83 24.98
N PRO A 280 -13.97 -15.07 24.43
CA PRO A 280 -14.79 -14.02 23.83
C PRO A 280 -15.02 -12.83 24.78
N GLY A 281 -15.08 -11.59 24.27
CA GLY A 281 -15.29 -10.40 25.09
C GLY A 281 -14.06 -9.88 25.82
N ARG A 282 -12.89 -10.52 25.69
CA ARG A 282 -11.67 -10.12 26.40
C ARG A 282 -10.85 -9.11 25.59
N THR A 283 -10.32 -8.11 26.28
CA THR A 283 -9.35 -7.17 25.71
C THR A 283 -7.95 -7.80 25.61
N VAL A 284 -7.06 -7.19 24.83
CA VAL A 284 -5.64 -7.57 24.78
C VAL A 284 -5.04 -7.63 26.19
N SER A 285 -5.27 -6.60 27.02
CA SER A 285 -4.78 -6.52 28.40
C SER A 285 -5.19 -7.76 29.19
N GLN A 286 -6.48 -8.08 29.18
CA GLN A 286 -7.02 -9.20 29.95
C GLN A 286 -6.49 -10.56 29.45
N VAL A 287 -6.31 -10.72 28.13
CA VAL A 287 -5.71 -11.96 27.58
C VAL A 287 -4.25 -12.10 28.03
N LEU A 288 -3.50 -11.00 28.07
CA LEU A 288 -2.11 -11.00 28.52
C LEU A 288 -1.99 -11.24 30.03
N GLU A 289 -2.93 -10.74 30.83
CA GLU A 289 -3.03 -10.95 32.29
C GLU A 289 -3.28 -12.44 32.55
N ASP A 290 -4.32 -12.99 31.93
CA ASP A 290 -4.66 -14.41 32.04
C ASP A 290 -3.48 -15.31 31.59
N ALA A 291 -2.77 -14.95 30.51
CA ALA A 291 -1.62 -15.71 30.03
C ALA A 291 -0.39 -15.60 30.95
N ALA A 292 -0.19 -14.46 31.60
CA ALA A 292 0.85 -14.30 32.60
C ALA A 292 0.58 -15.18 33.83
N ASP A 293 -0.66 -15.19 34.31
CA ASP A 293 -1.06 -15.92 35.51
C ASP A 293 -1.09 -17.44 35.29
N THR A 294 -1.63 -17.89 34.16
CA THR A 294 -1.86 -19.33 33.91
C THR A 294 -0.70 -20.02 33.20
N CYS A 295 0.03 -19.29 32.35
CA CYS A 295 1.01 -19.84 31.43
C CYS A 295 2.40 -19.22 31.56
N GLN A 296 2.59 -18.31 32.53
CA GLN A 296 3.84 -17.60 32.81
C GLN A 296 4.40 -16.86 31.58
N VAL A 297 3.52 -16.32 30.73
CA VAL A 297 3.92 -15.51 29.58
C VAL A 297 4.27 -14.09 30.05
N PRO A 298 5.51 -13.59 29.83
CA PRO A 298 5.83 -12.20 30.16
C PRO A 298 4.96 -11.24 29.33
N TRP A 299 4.34 -10.26 29.99
CA TRP A 299 3.38 -9.33 29.39
C TRP A 299 3.83 -8.74 28.05
N LEU A 300 5.05 -8.16 28.03
CA LEU A 300 5.59 -7.49 26.84
C LEU A 300 5.89 -8.47 25.71
N GLU A 301 6.33 -9.70 26.02
CA GLU A 301 6.51 -10.75 25.01
C GLU A 301 5.15 -11.14 24.42
N GLY A 302 4.16 -11.35 25.27
CA GLY A 302 2.79 -11.64 24.86
C GLY A 302 2.21 -10.56 23.95
N LEU A 303 2.40 -9.27 24.28
CA LEU A 303 1.90 -8.16 23.46
C LEU A 303 2.51 -8.16 22.05
N VAL A 304 3.82 -8.40 21.92
CA VAL A 304 4.47 -8.44 20.60
C VAL A 304 4.03 -9.69 19.83
N VAL A 305 3.80 -10.82 20.50
CA VAL A 305 3.24 -12.03 19.88
C VAL A 305 1.81 -11.81 19.41
N VAL A 306 0.93 -11.19 20.21
CA VAL A 306 -0.43 -10.82 19.81
C VAL A 306 -0.41 -9.96 18.55
N ARG A 307 0.46 -8.94 18.50
CA ARG A 307 0.62 -8.12 17.28
C ARG A 307 1.03 -8.96 16.07
N ARG A 308 1.96 -9.91 16.23
CA ARG A 308 2.31 -10.83 15.13
C ARG A 308 1.12 -11.69 14.74
N MET A 309 0.38 -12.24 15.70
CA MET A 309 -0.84 -13.04 15.47
C MET A 309 -1.93 -12.26 14.73
N LEU A 310 -2.11 -10.96 15.02
CA LEU A 310 -3.06 -10.08 14.32
C LEU A 310 -2.68 -9.86 12.86
N TRP A 311 -1.38 -9.76 12.57
CA TRP A 311 -0.95 -9.73 11.18
C TRP A 311 -1.11 -11.08 10.49
N ASP A 312 -0.80 -12.16 11.19
CA ASP A 312 -0.85 -13.53 10.64
C ASP A 312 -2.31 -14.06 10.58
N HIS A 313 -3.31 -13.21 10.83
CA HIS A 313 -4.74 -13.56 10.86
C HIS A 313 -5.06 -14.75 11.77
N ARG A 314 -4.36 -14.86 12.90
CA ARG A 314 -4.62 -15.83 13.97
C ARG A 314 -5.60 -15.27 15.00
N LEU A 315 -5.61 -13.96 15.13
CA LEU A 315 -6.56 -13.15 15.89
C LEU A 315 -7.01 -12.00 15.00
N THR A 316 -8.15 -11.41 15.33
CA THR A 316 -8.63 -10.17 14.72
C THR A 316 -8.99 -9.13 15.79
N VAL A 317 -9.08 -7.87 15.37
CA VAL A 317 -9.54 -6.71 16.14
C VAL A 317 -10.39 -5.84 15.24
N ASP A 318 -11.17 -4.91 15.82
CA ASP A 318 -11.77 -3.84 15.04
C ASP A 318 -10.69 -2.91 14.46
N MET A 319 -10.54 -2.93 13.13
CA MET A 319 -9.57 -2.12 12.40
C MET A 319 -10.05 -0.69 12.12
N ALA A 320 -11.31 -0.38 12.42
CA ALA A 320 -11.86 0.98 12.26
C ALA A 320 -11.31 1.94 13.32
N VAL A 321 -10.89 1.42 14.48
CA VAL A 321 -10.33 2.20 15.59
C VAL A 321 -8.83 1.95 15.79
N PRO A 322 -8.07 2.90 16.37
CA PRO A 322 -6.67 2.65 16.72
C PRO A 322 -6.54 1.48 17.71
N PHE A 323 -5.64 0.55 17.41
CA PHE A 323 -5.34 -0.58 18.27
C PHE A 323 -4.66 -0.13 19.57
N THR A 324 -5.20 -0.58 20.70
CA THR A 324 -4.65 -0.38 22.04
C THR A 324 -4.70 -1.69 22.82
N VAL A 325 -4.19 -1.69 24.06
CA VAL A 325 -4.34 -2.84 24.96
C VAL A 325 -5.80 -3.07 25.42
N ASP A 326 -6.68 -2.10 25.21
CA ASP A 326 -8.10 -2.19 25.51
C ASP A 326 -8.93 -2.69 24.32
N SER A 327 -8.31 -2.90 23.16
CA SER A 327 -8.98 -3.49 21.99
C SER A 327 -9.44 -4.91 22.32
N GLU A 328 -10.69 -5.22 21.96
CA GLU A 328 -11.22 -6.58 22.04
C GLU A 328 -10.55 -7.46 20.98
N LEU A 329 -10.10 -8.65 21.40
CA LEU A 329 -9.53 -9.66 20.52
C LEU A 329 -10.61 -10.66 20.14
N PHE A 330 -10.62 -11.07 18.87
CA PHE A 330 -11.45 -12.17 18.40
C PHE A 330 -10.56 -13.26 17.79
N ARG A 331 -11.00 -14.51 17.83
CA ARG A 331 -10.36 -15.57 17.03
C ARG A 331 -10.84 -15.49 15.60
N SER A 332 -9.89 -15.64 14.68
CA SER A 332 -10.15 -15.87 13.25
C SER A 332 -10.76 -17.25 13.01
#